data_AF-A0A7Y6PM14-F1
#
_entry.id   AF-A0A7Y6PM14-F1
#
_cell.length_a   1.000
_cell.length_b   1.000
_cell.length_c   1.000
_cell.angle_alpha   90.00
_cell.angle_beta   90.00
_cell.angle_gamma   90.00
#
_symmetry.space_group_name_H-M   'P 1'
#
loop_
_entity.id
_entity.type
_entity.pdbx_description
1 polymer ?
#
loop_
_entity_poly.entity_id
_entity_poly.type
_entity_poly.pdbx_seq_one_letter_code
_entity_poly.pdbx_strand_id
1 'polypeptide(L)'
;MRVLGVIAIVLAGCGEPPLVMKPLPPLAPPMVPARELVLHQVVVVPGEHLIWEVQARGFTIGRAELSVGDHEITSRFRTSALISAVSPVEHDLKTVFANAIPQEMTERILADGKDRQFVTHLAGSTTNSFHTALNIIRTWASPDAPPGFIAVVFANKMYRLDLFQPIAQGAALRVDGKIVGPDADPPIAFSLWLDDTRKPVRIEIRDGDDRVTAELIAS
;
A
#
# COMPACT_ATOMS: atom_id res chain seq x y z
N MET A 1 -5.82 -18.51 63.99
CA MET A 1 -4.98 -17.30 63.87
C MET A 1 -4.96 -16.93 62.39
N ARG A 2 -5.54 -15.87 61.84
CA ARG A 2 -6.21 -14.62 62.26
C ARG A 2 -7.14 -14.34 61.05
N VAL A 3 -8.45 -14.12 61.09
CA VAL A 3 -9.35 -13.40 62.02
C VAL A 3 -8.72 -12.09 62.47
N LEU A 4 -8.55 -11.16 61.52
CA LEU A 4 -8.37 -9.72 61.71
C LEU A 4 -8.26 -9.10 60.31
N GLY A 5 -9.39 -8.70 59.74
CA GLY A 5 -9.49 -8.15 58.39
C GLY A 5 -10.94 -8.00 57.92
N VAL A 6 -11.89 -8.61 58.64
CA VAL A 6 -13.34 -8.55 58.39
C VAL A 6 -14.03 -7.44 59.21
N ILE A 7 -13.31 -6.73 60.09
CA ILE A 7 -13.88 -5.71 61.00
C ILE A 7 -13.66 -4.25 60.53
N ALA A 8 -12.99 -4.03 59.40
CA ALA A 8 -12.82 -2.68 58.81
C ALA A 8 -13.82 -2.33 57.69
N ILE A 9 -14.70 -3.25 57.29
CA ILE A 9 -15.64 -3.04 56.16
C ILE A 9 -17.08 -2.75 56.65
N VAL A 10 -17.35 -2.81 57.95
CA VAL A 10 -18.72 -2.65 58.50
C VAL A 10 -18.97 -1.28 59.16
N LEU A 11 -17.97 -0.39 59.26
CA LEU A 11 -18.14 0.91 59.95
C LEU A 11 -17.42 2.07 59.24
N ALA A 12 -17.81 2.32 58.00
CA ALA A 12 -17.76 3.61 57.30
C ALA A 12 -18.61 3.41 56.05
N GLY A 13 -19.88 3.78 56.00
CA GLY A 13 -20.41 5.08 56.35
C GLY A 13 -21.28 5.46 55.14
N CYS A 14 -22.56 5.65 55.39
CA CYS A 14 -23.50 6.22 54.43
C CYS A 14 -22.98 7.59 53.98
N GLY A 15 -22.33 7.63 52.83
CA GLY A 15 -22.11 8.83 52.05
C GLY A 15 -22.62 8.53 50.66
N GLU A 16 -23.62 9.28 50.19
CA GLU A 16 -23.98 9.27 48.77
C GLU A 16 -22.68 9.50 47.97
N PRO A 17 -22.33 8.61 47.02
CA PRO A 17 -21.22 8.91 46.14
C PRO A 17 -21.62 10.17 45.35
N PRO A 18 -20.78 11.21 45.27
CA PRO A 18 -21.00 12.23 44.27
C PRO A 18 -21.09 11.50 42.92
N LEU A 19 -22.15 11.75 42.17
CA LEU A 19 -22.27 11.31 40.78
C LEU A 19 -21.10 11.94 40.02
N VAL A 20 -19.95 11.26 40.02
CA VAL A 20 -18.85 11.55 39.13
C VAL A 20 -19.36 11.12 37.77
N MET A 21 -19.92 12.07 37.02
CA MET A 21 -20.25 11.85 35.62
C MET A 21 -18.95 11.47 34.92
N LYS A 22 -18.77 10.16 34.70
CA LYS A 22 -17.71 9.65 33.86
C LYS A 22 -17.91 10.33 32.51
N PRO A 23 -16.91 11.04 31.96
CA PRO A 23 -17.06 11.69 30.67
C PRO A 23 -17.56 10.65 29.68
N LEU A 24 -18.58 11.03 28.91
CA LEU A 24 -19.13 10.17 27.87
C LEU A 24 -17.96 9.64 27.04
N PRO A 25 -17.93 8.33 26.72
CA PRO A 25 -16.94 7.80 25.80
C PRO A 25 -16.91 8.72 24.58
N PRO A 26 -15.72 9.11 24.08
CA PRO A 26 -15.64 9.90 22.86
C PRO A 26 -16.53 9.23 21.82
N LEU A 27 -17.48 9.98 21.27
CA LEU A 27 -18.28 9.50 20.15
C LEU A 27 -17.30 9.26 19.01
N ALA A 28 -16.86 8.01 18.85
CA ALA A 28 -16.07 7.62 17.70
C ALA A 28 -16.93 7.95 16.48
N PRO A 29 -16.47 8.81 15.56
CA PRO A 29 -17.22 9.07 14.35
C PRO A 29 -17.52 7.73 13.67
N PRO A 30 -18.72 7.55 13.09
CA PRO A 30 -19.06 6.32 12.41
C PRO A 30 -17.99 6.01 11.37
N MET A 31 -17.34 4.86 11.53
CA MET A 31 -16.32 4.39 10.59
C MET A 31 -17.00 4.17 9.25
N VAL A 32 -16.72 5.03 8.27
CA VAL A 32 -17.22 4.83 6.90
C VAL A 32 -16.66 3.50 6.42
N PRO A 33 -17.52 2.52 6.04
CA PRO A 33 -17.02 1.22 5.60
C PRO A 33 -16.18 1.41 4.35
N ALA A 34 -14.96 0.86 4.37
CA ALA A 34 -14.10 0.85 3.20
C ALA A 34 -14.81 0.06 2.08
N ARG A 35 -14.90 0.68 0.91
CA ARG A 35 -15.49 0.08 -0.29
C ARG A 35 -14.41 -0.37 -1.25
N GLU A 36 -14.66 -1.46 -1.95
CA GLU A 36 -13.76 -1.91 -3.01
C GLU A 36 -13.72 -0.86 -4.11
N LEU A 37 -12.50 -0.47 -4.49
CA LEU A 37 -12.25 0.44 -5.59
C LEU A 37 -12.10 -0.40 -6.85
N VAL A 38 -13.16 -0.42 -7.66
CA VAL A 38 -13.17 -1.15 -8.93
C VAL A 38 -12.92 -0.18 -10.07
N LEU A 39 -12.02 -0.54 -10.97
CA LEU A 39 -11.80 0.20 -12.20
C LEU A 39 -12.81 -0.24 -13.26
N HIS A 40 -13.60 0.67 -13.80
CA HIS A 40 -14.46 0.36 -14.94
C HIS A 40 -13.70 0.35 -16.27
N GLN A 41 -12.64 1.16 -16.42
CA GLN A 41 -11.71 1.14 -17.55
C GLN A 41 -10.32 1.64 -17.13
N VAL A 42 -9.26 0.97 -17.61
CA VAL A 42 -7.88 1.37 -17.33
C VAL A 42 -7.51 2.56 -18.20
N VAL A 43 -7.28 3.71 -17.56
CA VAL A 43 -6.63 4.85 -18.21
C VAL A 43 -5.14 4.55 -18.24
N VAL A 44 -4.71 3.98 -19.37
CA VAL A 44 -3.31 3.80 -19.71
C VAL A 44 -2.82 5.11 -20.36
N VAL A 45 -1.62 5.59 -20.04
CA VAL A 45 -1.00 6.74 -20.71
C VAL A 45 0.06 6.20 -21.68
N PRO A 46 -0.28 5.97 -22.97
CA PRO A 46 0.65 5.35 -23.91
C PRO A 46 1.95 6.15 -24.02
N GLY A 47 3.09 5.45 -24.01
CA GLY A 47 4.41 6.06 -24.07
C GLY A 47 4.93 6.61 -22.75
N GLU A 48 4.16 6.54 -21.65
CA GLU A 48 4.64 6.92 -20.32
C GLU A 48 5.82 6.01 -19.91
N HIS A 49 6.92 6.63 -19.50
CA HIS A 49 8.12 5.94 -19.05
C HIS A 49 8.67 6.60 -17.80
N LEU A 50 8.46 5.98 -16.64
CA LEU A 50 8.83 6.52 -15.34
C LEU A 50 10.01 5.75 -14.77
N ILE A 51 10.96 6.48 -14.20
CA ILE A 51 12.15 5.90 -13.56
C ILE A 51 12.27 6.47 -12.15
N TRP A 52 12.36 5.59 -11.15
CA TRP A 52 12.63 5.95 -9.77
C TRP A 52 13.99 5.43 -9.30
N GLU A 53 14.67 6.25 -8.53
CA GLU A 53 15.77 5.79 -7.69
C GLU A 53 15.20 5.24 -6.37
N VAL A 54 15.58 4.01 -6.03
CA VAL A 54 15.11 3.35 -4.80
C VAL A 54 16.20 3.43 -3.74
N GLN A 55 15.83 3.95 -2.57
CA GLN A 55 16.71 4.17 -1.44
C GLN A 55 16.22 3.46 -0.18
N ALA A 56 17.17 2.99 0.63
CA ALA A 56 16.91 2.48 1.97
C ALA A 56 17.98 3.01 2.92
N ARG A 57 17.57 3.49 4.10
CA ARG A 57 18.48 4.06 5.13
C ARG A 57 19.44 5.14 4.57
N GLY A 58 18.99 5.92 3.59
CA GLY A 58 19.75 6.99 2.95
C GLY A 58 20.71 6.56 1.83
N PHE A 59 20.71 5.28 1.44
CA PHE A 59 21.56 4.75 0.37
C PHE A 59 20.72 4.28 -0.82
N THR A 60 21.19 4.55 -2.04
CA THR A 60 20.59 4.01 -3.27
C THR A 60 20.80 2.50 -3.33
N ILE A 61 19.70 1.75 -3.23
CA ILE A 61 19.69 0.30 -3.30
C ILE A 61 19.38 -0.25 -4.68
N GLY A 62 18.78 0.56 -5.56
CA GLY A 62 18.40 0.11 -6.89
C GLY A 62 17.63 1.14 -7.68
N ARG A 63 17.05 0.66 -8.79
CA ARG A 63 16.27 1.48 -9.72
C ARG A 63 15.01 0.72 -10.10
N ALA A 64 13.88 1.42 -10.04
CA ALA A 64 12.60 0.93 -10.53
C ALA A 64 12.23 1.69 -11.81
N GLU A 65 11.67 0.99 -12.79
CA GLU A 65 11.25 1.54 -14.07
C GLU A 65 9.84 1.04 -14.37
N LEU A 66 9.04 1.89 -15.01
CA LEU A 66 7.73 1.54 -15.53
C LEU A 66 7.63 2.09 -16.96
N SER A 67 7.28 1.23 -17.91
CA SER A 67 7.06 1.60 -19.31
C SER A 67 5.68 1.15 -19.76
N VAL A 68 4.98 2.06 -20.44
CA VAL A 68 3.62 1.85 -20.92
C VAL A 68 3.61 1.78 -22.45
N GLY A 69 3.33 0.60 -22.98
CA GLY A 69 3.08 0.37 -24.40
C GLY A 69 1.59 0.34 -24.74
N ASP A 70 1.27 0.05 -26.00
CA ASP A 70 -0.12 0.06 -26.51
C ASP A 70 -1.00 -1.02 -25.87
N HIS A 71 -0.41 -2.18 -25.57
CA HIS A 71 -1.13 -3.37 -25.08
C HIS A 71 -0.50 -4.00 -23.85
N GLU A 72 0.56 -3.38 -23.31
CA GLU A 72 1.22 -3.88 -22.12
C GLU A 72 1.80 -2.76 -21.28
N ILE A 73 1.80 -2.98 -19.97
CA ILE A 73 2.58 -2.21 -19.02
C ILE A 73 3.65 -3.14 -18.48
N THR A 74 4.87 -2.67 -18.45
CA THR A 74 6.01 -3.38 -17.86
C THR A 74 6.60 -2.54 -16.74
N SER A 75 6.96 -3.18 -15.64
CA SER A 75 7.79 -2.58 -14.62
C SER A 75 8.97 -3.48 -14.30
N ARG A 76 10.10 -2.86 -13.98
CA ARG A 76 11.34 -3.56 -13.66
C ARG A 76 11.96 -2.93 -12.43
N PHE A 77 12.46 -3.75 -11.52
CA PHE A 77 13.35 -3.32 -10.46
C PHE A 77 14.64 -4.11 -10.53
N ARG A 78 15.76 -3.42 -10.31
CA ARG A 78 17.09 -4.02 -10.20
C ARG A 78 17.87 -3.36 -9.07
N THR A 79 18.51 -4.18 -8.24
CA THR A 79 19.48 -3.68 -7.25
C THR A 79 20.68 -3.02 -7.93
N SER A 80 21.26 -2.00 -7.27
CA SER A 80 22.44 -1.30 -7.77
C SER A 80 23.67 -2.21 -7.75
N ALA A 81 24.71 -1.89 -8.54
CA ALA A 81 25.89 -2.76 -8.67
C ALA A 81 26.55 -3.11 -7.32
N LEU A 82 26.59 -2.16 -6.38
CA LEU A 82 27.14 -2.37 -5.04
C LEU A 82 26.30 -3.35 -4.21
N ILE A 83 24.96 -3.20 -4.25
CA ILE A 83 24.05 -4.06 -3.50
C ILE A 83 23.93 -5.45 -4.14
N SER A 84 23.93 -5.52 -5.48
CA SER A 84 23.85 -6.78 -6.24
C SER A 84 25.02 -7.73 -5.98
N ALA A 85 26.17 -7.23 -5.53
CA ALA A 85 27.30 -8.06 -5.13
C ALA A 85 27.04 -8.86 -3.84
N VAL A 86 26.10 -8.42 -3.00
CA VAL A 86 25.76 -9.05 -1.72
C VAL A 86 24.40 -9.74 -1.78
N SER A 87 23.41 -9.09 -2.39
CA SER A 87 22.04 -9.59 -2.47
C SER A 87 21.38 -9.09 -3.75
N PRO A 88 21.58 -9.77 -4.89
CA PRO A 88 20.94 -9.39 -6.14
C PRO A 88 19.43 -9.61 -6.04
N VAL A 89 18.67 -8.54 -6.27
CA VAL A 89 17.22 -8.60 -6.41
C VAL A 89 16.82 -8.04 -7.77
N GLU A 90 16.11 -8.86 -8.53
CA GLU A 90 15.47 -8.46 -9.77
C GLU A 90 13.98 -8.78 -9.68
N HIS A 91 13.17 -7.83 -10.15
CA HIS A 91 11.73 -8.03 -10.30
C HIS A 91 11.32 -7.50 -11.66
N ASP A 92 10.59 -8.31 -12.41
CA ASP A 92 9.92 -7.92 -13.63
C ASP A 92 8.43 -8.22 -13.49
N LEU A 93 7.59 -7.24 -13.76
CA LEU A 93 6.15 -7.42 -13.88
C LEU A 93 5.74 -6.97 -15.27
N LYS A 94 4.93 -7.78 -15.94
CA LYS A 94 4.27 -7.45 -17.19
C LYS A 94 2.78 -7.66 -17.02
N THR A 95 1.97 -6.69 -17.43
CA THR A 95 0.52 -6.84 -17.51
C THR A 95 0.08 -6.59 -18.95
N VAL A 96 -0.62 -7.56 -19.53
CA VAL A 96 -1.14 -7.49 -20.90
C VAL A 96 -2.61 -7.08 -20.88
N PHE A 97 -2.99 -6.23 -21.81
CA PHE A 97 -4.33 -5.68 -21.95
C PHE A 97 -4.94 -6.06 -23.30
N ALA A 98 -6.25 -6.30 -23.30
CA ALA A 98 -7.07 -6.36 -24.51
C ALA A 98 -8.22 -5.37 -24.34
N ASN A 99 -8.35 -4.41 -25.26
CA ASN A 99 -9.39 -3.37 -25.19
C ASN A 99 -9.44 -2.64 -23.83
N ALA A 100 -8.28 -2.25 -23.29
CA ALA A 100 -8.12 -1.62 -21.96
C ALA A 100 -8.56 -2.48 -20.75
N ILE A 101 -8.78 -3.78 -20.96
CA ILE A 101 -9.11 -4.75 -19.90
C ILE A 101 -7.87 -5.61 -19.65
N PRO A 102 -7.37 -5.70 -18.39
CA PRO A 102 -6.25 -6.57 -18.06
C PRO A 102 -6.62 -8.04 -18.31
N GLN A 103 -5.77 -8.74 -19.04
CA GLN A 103 -5.98 -10.15 -19.39
C GLN A 103 -5.12 -11.07 -18.54
N GLU A 104 -3.83 -10.75 -18.45
CA GLU A 104 -2.83 -11.58 -17.82
C GLU A 104 -1.73 -10.70 -17.22
N MET A 105 -1.16 -11.17 -16.11
CA MET A 105 0.12 -10.68 -15.64
C MET A 105 1.13 -11.82 -15.57
N THR A 106 2.37 -11.50 -15.96
CA THR A 106 3.54 -12.34 -15.75
C THR A 106 4.49 -11.61 -14.83
N GLU A 107 4.93 -12.30 -13.78
CA GLU A 107 5.87 -11.78 -12.79
C GLU A 107 7.07 -12.70 -12.70
N ARG A 108 8.27 -12.12 -12.69
CA ARG A 108 9.53 -12.82 -12.45
C ARG A 108 10.24 -12.16 -11.28
N ILE A 109 10.68 -12.96 -10.31
CA ILE A 109 11.42 -12.53 -9.14
C ILE A 109 12.70 -13.35 -9.06
N LEU A 110 13.85 -12.67 -9.12
CA LEU A 110 15.14 -13.20 -8.71
C LEU A 110 15.49 -12.60 -7.35
N ALA A 111 15.50 -13.41 -6.31
CA ALA A 111 15.92 -13.01 -4.96
C ALA A 111 16.52 -14.21 -4.23
N ASP A 112 17.52 -13.99 -3.37
CA ASP A 112 18.22 -15.04 -2.63
C ASP A 112 18.74 -16.19 -3.52
N GLY A 113 19.19 -15.84 -4.73
CA GLY A 113 19.66 -16.81 -5.74
C GLY A 113 18.57 -17.70 -6.33
N LYS A 114 17.28 -17.42 -6.07
CA LYS A 114 16.14 -18.16 -6.60
C LYS A 114 15.40 -17.32 -7.63
N ASP A 115 15.30 -17.85 -8.84
CA ASP A 115 14.47 -17.30 -9.91
C ASP A 115 13.11 -17.98 -9.91
N ARG A 116 12.04 -17.19 -9.80
CA ARG A 116 10.65 -17.66 -9.77
C ARG A 116 9.84 -16.88 -10.78
N GLN A 117 8.98 -17.58 -11.50
CA GLN A 117 8.04 -16.97 -12.42
C GLN A 117 6.61 -17.35 -12.03
N PHE A 118 5.72 -16.36 -12.08
CA PHE A 118 4.30 -16.50 -11.80
C PHE A 118 3.51 -15.96 -12.99
N VAL A 119 2.44 -16.64 -13.35
CA VAL A 119 1.49 -16.20 -14.37
C VAL A 119 0.11 -16.21 -13.73
N THR A 120 -0.62 -15.10 -13.87
CA THR A 120 -1.97 -14.96 -13.32
C THR A 120 -2.90 -14.40 -14.38
N HIS A 121 -3.99 -15.12 -14.65
CA HIS A 121 -5.06 -14.63 -15.52
C HIS A 121 -5.96 -13.67 -14.74
N LEU A 122 -6.08 -12.44 -15.23
CA LEU A 122 -6.86 -11.36 -14.63
C LEU A 122 -8.24 -11.20 -15.29
N ALA A 123 -8.42 -11.75 -16.49
CA ALA A 123 -9.68 -11.66 -17.22
C ALA A 123 -10.87 -12.21 -16.40
N GLY A 124 -11.90 -11.38 -16.20
CA GLY A 124 -13.09 -11.74 -15.43
C GLY A 124 -12.88 -11.80 -13.91
N SER A 125 -11.71 -11.43 -13.40
CA SER A 125 -11.41 -11.34 -11.97
C SER A 125 -11.61 -9.92 -11.44
N THR A 126 -11.88 -9.80 -10.14
CA THR A 126 -11.82 -8.51 -9.41
C THR A 126 -10.41 -8.17 -8.93
N THR A 127 -9.46 -9.08 -9.11
CA THR A 127 -8.06 -8.88 -8.70
C THR A 127 -7.28 -8.03 -9.69
N ASN A 128 -6.34 -7.26 -9.17
CA ASN A 128 -5.49 -6.35 -9.93
C ASN A 128 -4.03 -6.80 -9.93
N SER A 129 -3.28 -6.41 -10.95
CA SER A 129 -1.82 -6.32 -10.84
C SER A 129 -1.45 -4.99 -10.17
N PHE A 130 -0.17 -4.80 -9.80
CA PHE A 130 0.29 -3.49 -9.33
C PHE A 130 0.13 -2.39 -10.38
N HIS A 131 0.20 -2.71 -11.68
CA HIS A 131 -0.03 -1.74 -12.75
C HIS A 131 -1.48 -1.24 -12.76
N THR A 132 -2.46 -2.14 -12.66
CA THR A 132 -3.86 -1.72 -12.65
C THR A 132 -4.25 -1.07 -11.33
N ALA A 133 -3.68 -1.52 -10.21
CA ALA A 133 -3.85 -0.88 -8.91
C ALA A 133 -3.33 0.57 -8.90
N LEU A 134 -2.15 0.82 -9.49
CA LEU A 134 -1.61 2.17 -9.62
C LEU A 134 -2.55 3.07 -10.42
N ASN A 135 -3.10 2.58 -11.53
CA ASN A 135 -4.07 3.35 -12.32
C ASN A 135 -5.36 3.63 -11.54
N ILE A 136 -5.88 2.66 -10.76
CA ILE A 136 -7.00 2.89 -9.84
C ILE A 136 -6.67 4.03 -8.88
N ILE A 137 -5.51 4.00 -8.23
CA ILE A 137 -5.11 5.01 -7.26
C ILE A 137 -5.03 6.39 -7.93
N ARG A 138 -4.41 6.49 -9.12
CA ARG A 138 -4.28 7.76 -9.88
C ARG A 138 -5.64 8.38 -10.21
N THR A 139 -6.61 7.57 -10.62
CA THR A 139 -7.95 8.04 -10.99
C THR A 139 -8.84 8.33 -9.79
N TRP A 140 -8.77 7.49 -8.75
CA TRP A 140 -9.59 7.64 -7.54
C TRP A 140 -9.15 8.81 -6.66
N ALA A 141 -7.84 9.10 -6.60
CA ALA A 141 -7.31 10.01 -5.62
C ALA A 141 -7.83 11.45 -5.82
N SER A 142 -8.59 11.96 -4.86
CA SER A 142 -8.94 13.37 -4.73
C SER A 142 -9.00 13.73 -3.24
N PRO A 143 -8.87 15.01 -2.85
CA PRO A 143 -8.93 15.41 -1.44
C PRO A 143 -10.22 14.95 -0.73
N ASP A 144 -11.32 14.83 -1.47
CA ASP A 144 -12.62 14.39 -0.96
C ASP A 144 -12.89 12.89 -1.19
N ALA A 145 -11.92 12.15 -1.74
CA ALA A 145 -12.08 10.72 -2.01
C ALA A 145 -12.17 9.95 -0.69
N PRO A 146 -13.25 9.19 -0.47
CA PRO A 146 -13.40 8.42 0.76
C PRO A 146 -12.48 7.18 0.73
N PRO A 147 -12.08 6.67 1.91
CA PRO A 147 -11.27 5.46 2.02
C PRO A 147 -11.87 4.28 1.23
N GLY A 148 -10.99 3.41 0.73
CA GLY A 148 -11.36 2.24 -0.04
C GLY A 148 -10.27 1.18 -0.02
N PHE A 149 -10.46 0.09 -0.75
CA PHE A 149 -9.43 -0.93 -0.88
C PHE A 149 -9.33 -1.50 -2.30
N ILE A 150 -8.17 -2.05 -2.64
CA ILE A 150 -7.91 -2.71 -3.92
C ILE A 150 -7.36 -4.12 -3.63
N ALA A 151 -7.94 -5.16 -4.23
CA ALA A 151 -7.36 -6.50 -4.22
C ALA A 151 -6.26 -6.60 -5.28
N VAL A 152 -5.04 -6.97 -4.88
CA VAL A 152 -3.87 -7.09 -5.75
C VAL A 152 -3.27 -8.49 -5.64
N VAL A 153 -2.84 -9.08 -6.74
CA VAL A 153 -2.08 -10.33 -6.73
C VAL A 153 -0.60 -10.02 -6.90
N PHE A 154 0.23 -10.63 -6.05
CA PHE A 154 1.69 -10.57 -6.08
C PHE A 154 2.25 -11.94 -5.69
N ALA A 155 3.19 -12.46 -6.46
CA ALA A 155 3.78 -13.79 -6.30
C ALA A 155 2.73 -14.91 -6.13
N ASN A 156 1.64 -14.84 -6.92
CA ASN A 156 0.47 -15.72 -6.84
C ASN A 156 -0.25 -15.75 -5.47
N LYS A 157 -0.04 -14.73 -4.64
CA LYS A 157 -0.76 -14.50 -3.39
C LYS A 157 -1.62 -13.25 -3.52
N MET A 158 -2.77 -13.25 -2.85
CA MET A 158 -3.67 -12.11 -2.82
C MET A 158 -3.32 -11.21 -1.63
N TYR A 159 -3.16 -9.92 -1.92
CA TYR A 159 -3.00 -8.84 -0.97
C TYR A 159 -4.16 -7.85 -1.12
N ARG A 160 -4.43 -7.10 -0.05
CA ARG A 160 -5.37 -5.99 -0.05
C ARG A 160 -4.60 -4.71 0.24
N LEU A 161 -4.73 -3.74 -0.66
CA LEU A 161 -4.24 -2.37 -0.44
C LEU A 161 -5.39 -1.55 0.15
N ASP A 162 -5.35 -1.30 1.45
CA ASP A 162 -6.27 -0.38 2.12
C ASP A 162 -5.78 1.05 1.89
N LEU A 163 -6.61 1.89 1.28
CA LEU A 163 -6.30 3.29 0.98
C LEU A 163 -7.06 4.21 1.93
N PHE A 164 -6.34 5.15 2.54
CA PHE A 164 -6.91 6.22 3.34
C PHE A 164 -7.22 7.44 2.49
N GLN A 165 -8.05 8.34 3.02
CA GLN A 165 -8.38 9.59 2.34
C GLN A 165 -7.11 10.33 1.89
N PRO A 166 -7.00 10.72 0.61
CA PRO A 166 -5.84 11.46 0.12
C PRO A 166 -5.69 12.83 0.79
N ILE A 167 -4.46 13.24 1.05
CA ILE A 167 -4.09 14.45 1.78
C ILE A 167 -3.37 15.39 0.82
N ALA A 168 -3.86 16.63 0.67
CA ALA A 168 -3.14 17.66 -0.08
C ALA A 168 -1.85 18.06 0.66
N GLN A 169 -0.72 18.03 -0.03
CA GLN A 169 0.59 18.38 0.52
C GLN A 169 1.35 19.25 -0.49
N GLY A 170 1.17 20.56 -0.38
CA GLY A 170 1.71 21.51 -1.37
C GLY A 170 1.03 21.29 -2.74
N ALA A 171 1.84 21.11 -3.79
CA ALA A 171 1.36 20.81 -5.13
C ALA A 171 1.04 19.32 -5.37
N ALA A 172 1.39 18.45 -4.42
CA ALA A 172 1.17 17.01 -4.53
C ALA A 172 -0.05 16.55 -3.73
N LEU A 173 -0.62 15.42 -4.14
CA LEU A 173 -1.60 14.66 -3.37
C LEU A 173 -0.94 13.40 -2.80
N ARG A 174 -0.94 13.27 -1.48
CA ARG A 174 -0.42 12.10 -0.78
C ARG A 174 -1.54 11.11 -0.49
N VAL A 175 -1.36 9.85 -0.89
CA VAL A 175 -2.23 8.72 -0.56
C VAL A 175 -1.50 7.83 0.43
N ASP A 176 -2.05 7.69 1.63
CA ASP A 176 -1.55 6.75 2.64
C ASP A 176 -2.37 5.46 2.61
N GLY A 177 -1.75 4.35 3.02
CA GLY A 177 -2.43 3.08 3.05
C GLY A 177 -1.70 1.98 3.79
N LYS A 178 -2.28 0.78 3.75
CA LYS A 178 -1.75 -0.46 4.32
C LYS A 178 -1.83 -1.59 3.32
N ILE A 179 -0.82 -2.44 3.31
CA ILE A 179 -0.79 -3.70 2.59
C ILE A 179 -1.10 -4.80 3.60
N VAL A 180 -2.21 -5.51 3.37
CA VAL A 180 -2.66 -6.64 4.18
C VAL A 180 -2.57 -7.90 3.34
N GLY A 181 -2.02 -8.99 3.88
CA GLY A 181 -1.91 -10.24 3.14
C GLY A 181 -1.24 -11.35 3.93
N PRO A 182 -1.04 -12.54 3.31
CA PRO A 182 -0.58 -13.74 4.00
C PRO A 182 0.77 -13.61 4.71
N ASP A 183 1.64 -12.72 4.22
CA ASP A 183 2.97 -12.49 4.77
C ASP A 183 3.15 -11.05 5.31
N ALA A 184 2.06 -10.30 5.51
CA ALA A 184 2.08 -8.92 5.99
C ALA A 184 1.37 -8.80 7.34
N ASP A 185 1.97 -9.42 8.36
CA ASP A 185 1.53 -9.33 9.77
C ASP A 185 2.71 -8.89 10.66
N PRO A 186 2.74 -7.63 11.15
CA PRO A 186 1.68 -6.62 11.00
C PRO A 186 1.55 -6.08 9.55
N PRO A 187 0.41 -5.43 9.21
CA PRO A 187 0.25 -4.80 7.91
C PRO A 187 1.36 -3.79 7.59
N ILE A 188 1.88 -3.85 6.36
CA ILE A 188 2.94 -2.96 5.88
C ILE A 188 2.33 -1.61 5.51
N ALA A 189 2.87 -0.51 6.03
CA ALA A 189 2.38 0.82 5.68
C ALA A 189 3.00 1.29 4.37
N PHE A 190 2.24 2.02 3.57
CA PHE A 190 2.78 2.69 2.39
C PHE A 190 2.21 4.09 2.20
N SER A 191 2.96 4.92 1.48
CA SER A 191 2.56 6.26 1.05
C SER A 191 2.94 6.46 -0.41
N LEU A 192 2.05 7.08 -1.18
CA LEU A 192 2.25 7.45 -2.58
C LEU A 192 2.01 8.94 -2.76
N TRP A 193 2.92 9.66 -3.40
CA TRP A 193 2.71 11.06 -3.77
C TRP A 193 2.46 11.15 -5.27
N LEU A 194 1.36 11.81 -5.61
CA LEU A 194 0.95 12.11 -6.97
C LEU A 194 1.15 13.61 -7.22
N ASP A 195 1.77 13.98 -8.33
CA ASP A 195 1.81 15.39 -8.77
C ASP A 195 0.42 15.86 -9.26
N ASP A 196 0.36 17.11 -9.75
CA ASP A 196 -0.84 17.72 -10.31
C ASP A 196 -1.37 16.98 -11.55
N THR A 197 -0.50 16.29 -12.29
CA THR A 197 -0.84 15.41 -13.42
C THR A 197 -1.19 13.97 -13.00
N ARG A 198 -1.25 13.70 -11.69
CA ARG A 198 -1.45 12.36 -11.12
C ARG A 198 -0.33 11.38 -11.44
N LYS A 199 0.87 11.87 -11.73
CA LYS A 199 2.06 11.03 -11.90
C LYS A 199 2.64 10.70 -10.52
N PRO A 200 2.97 9.42 -10.27
CA PRO A 200 3.59 9.02 -9.01
C PRO A 200 5.05 9.50 -8.92
N VAL A 201 5.26 10.57 -8.15
CA VAL A 201 6.57 11.20 -7.97
C VAL A 201 7.38 10.59 -6.84
N ARG A 202 6.71 9.96 -5.87
CA ARG A 202 7.37 9.30 -4.74
C ARG A 202 6.54 8.14 -4.23
N ILE A 203 7.20 7.05 -3.86
CA ILE A 203 6.62 5.89 -3.17
C ILE A 203 7.41 5.67 -1.90
N GLU A 204 6.73 5.35 -0.81
CA GLU A 204 7.36 4.97 0.46
C GLU A 204 6.69 3.73 1.01
N ILE A 205 7.50 2.77 1.47
CA ILE A 205 7.06 1.55 2.13
C ILE A 205 7.74 1.50 3.51
N ARG A 206 6.97 1.18 4.54
CA ARG A 206 7.44 1.05 5.92
C ARG A 206 6.99 -0.26 6.53
N ASP A 207 7.95 -0.96 7.12
CA ASP A 207 7.74 -2.18 7.88
C ASP A 207 8.52 -2.07 9.20
N GLY A 208 7.80 -1.88 10.31
CA GLY A 208 8.42 -1.51 11.60
C GLY A 208 9.28 -0.24 11.49
N ASP A 209 10.57 -0.36 11.81
CA ASP A 209 11.57 0.71 11.73
C ASP A 209 12.23 0.81 10.34
N ASP A 210 12.01 -0.18 9.46
CA ASP A 210 12.57 -0.20 8.12
C ASP A 210 11.75 0.68 7.17
N ARG A 211 12.47 1.37 6.28
CA ARG A 211 11.89 2.32 5.32
C ARG A 211 12.61 2.23 3.99
N VAL A 212 11.83 2.05 2.93
CA VAL A 212 12.27 2.13 1.53
C VAL A 212 11.51 3.26 0.86
N THR A 213 12.23 4.09 0.10
CA THR A 213 11.66 5.19 -0.67
C THR A 213 12.07 5.08 -2.13
N ALA A 214 11.13 5.29 -3.05
CA ALA A 214 11.41 5.43 -4.47
C ALA A 214 11.08 6.86 -4.90
N GLU A 215 12.05 7.62 -5.38
CA GLU A 215 11.90 9.02 -5.82
C GLU A 215 12.03 9.10 -7.33
N LEU A 216 11.12 9.81 -8.00
CA LEU A 216 11.09 9.92 -9.46
C LEU A 216 12.28 10.76 -9.93
N ILE A 217 13.07 10.22 -10.86
CA ILE A 217 14.25 10.87 -11.42
C ILE A 217 14.15 11.15 -12.93
N ALA A 218 13.22 10.49 -13.62
CA ALA A 218 12.90 10.76 -15.03
C ALA A 218 11.47 10.32 -15.37
N SER A 219 10.83 11.03 -16.31
CA SER A 219 9.48 10.72 -16.83
C SER A 219 9.29 11.16 -18.27
#